data_AF-A0A6I4M199-F1
#
_entry.id   AF-A0A6I4M199-F1
#
_cell.length_a   1.000
_cell.length_b   1.000
_cell.length_c   1.000
_cell.angle_alpha   90.00
_cell.angle_beta   90.00
_cell.angle_gamma   90.00
#
_symmetry.space_group_name_H-M   'P 1'
#
loop_
_entity.id
_entity.type
_entity.pdbx_description
1 polymer ?
#
loop_
_entity_poly.entity_id
_entity_poly.type
_entity_poly.pdbx_seq_one_letter_code
_entity_poly.pdbx_strand_id
1 'polypeptide(L)'
;MPPAVTYRAIDGPAFLLGWERHPDRSWWARILWIEMNPDGYTGRHARVPGAEVAPIPGQDYSKVPRHRLAAGTRPPSDPTDPRDPCHRPSPQERYRNAAEQALRRRPEPDF
;
A
#
# COMPACT_ATOMS: atom_id res chain seq x y z
N MET A 1 -5.14 17.82 11.29
CA MET A 1 -5.56 16.59 10.59
C MET A 1 -4.78 16.53 9.28
N PRO A 2 -4.27 15.36 8.85
CA PRO A 2 -3.64 15.22 7.53
C PRO A 2 -4.65 15.55 6.41
N PRO A 3 -4.24 16.26 5.35
CA PRO A 3 -5.14 16.55 4.24
C PRO A 3 -5.43 15.28 3.43
N ALA A 4 -6.60 15.23 2.81
CA ALA A 4 -6.97 14.14 1.91
C ALA A 4 -6.52 14.41 0.47
N VAL A 5 -6.25 13.35 -0.28
CA VAL A 5 -5.93 13.33 -1.71
C VAL A 5 -6.76 12.25 -2.39
N THR A 6 -7.01 12.38 -3.69
CA THR A 6 -7.58 11.27 -4.47
C THR A 6 -6.44 10.34 -4.86
N TYR A 7 -6.58 9.05 -4.58
CA TYR A 7 -5.60 8.03 -4.96
C TYR A 7 -6.15 7.16 -6.09
N ARG A 8 -5.46 7.14 -7.23
CA ARG A 8 -5.91 6.52 -8.47
C ARG A 8 -6.21 5.02 -8.36
N ALA A 9 -5.41 4.27 -7.59
CA ALA A 9 -5.56 2.81 -7.54
C ALA A 9 -6.86 2.35 -6.84
N ILE A 10 -7.39 3.18 -5.93
CA ILE A 10 -8.64 2.89 -5.21
C ILE A 10 -9.80 3.77 -5.66
N ASP A 11 -9.57 4.64 -6.65
CA ASP A 11 -10.51 5.67 -7.13
C ASP A 11 -11.23 6.42 -5.98
N GLY A 12 -10.46 6.76 -4.94
CA GLY A 12 -11.04 7.15 -3.66
C GLY A 12 -10.12 8.01 -2.81
N PRO A 13 -10.65 8.54 -1.69
CA PRO A 13 -9.89 9.41 -0.81
C PRO A 13 -8.86 8.63 0.01
N ALA A 14 -7.65 9.17 0.09
CA ALA A 14 -6.59 8.73 0.97
C ALA A 14 -6.02 9.92 1.75
N PHE A 15 -5.62 9.71 3.00
CA PHE A 15 -4.94 10.71 3.80
C PHE A 15 -3.47 10.80 3.39
N LEU A 16 -3.03 12.00 3.05
CA LEU A 16 -1.63 12.28 2.74
C LEU A 16 -0.84 12.52 4.02
N LEU A 17 0.05 11.59 4.35
CA LEU A 17 0.86 11.63 5.56
C LEU A 17 2.17 12.40 5.36
N GLY A 18 2.70 12.42 4.15
CA GLY A 18 3.97 13.07 3.85
C GLY A 18 4.41 12.91 2.40
N TRP A 19 5.30 13.78 1.98
CA TRP A 19 6.04 13.67 0.73
C TRP A 19 7.46 13.17 1.01
N GLU A 20 7.92 12.23 0.21
CA GLU A 20 9.25 11.65 0.31
C GLU A 20 9.97 11.83 -1.02
N ARG A 21 11.15 12.48 -0.98
CA ARG A 21 12.01 12.60 -2.15
C ARG A 21 12.97 11.43 -2.19
N HIS A 22 12.84 10.60 -3.22
CA HIS A 22 13.65 9.41 -3.43
C HIS A 22 15.04 9.79 -4.00
N PRO A 23 16.07 8.91 -3.89
CA PRO A 23 17.44 9.19 -4.36
C PRO A 23 17.53 9.49 -5.87
N ASP A 24 16.63 8.91 -6.66
CA ASP A 24 16.46 9.20 -8.10
C ASP A 24 15.85 10.59 -8.39
N ARG A 25 15.60 11.39 -7.34
CA ARG A 25 14.97 12.72 -7.35
C ARG A 25 13.46 12.72 -7.62
N SER A 26 12.82 11.56 -7.75
CA SER A 26 11.37 11.45 -7.83
C SER A 26 10.71 11.78 -6.48
N TRP A 27 9.48 12.28 -6.53
CA TRP A 27 8.66 12.52 -5.34
C TRP A 27 7.62 11.43 -5.20
N TRP A 28 7.51 10.91 -3.97
CA TRP A 28 6.57 9.89 -3.57
C TRP A 28 5.65 10.45 -2.49
N ALA A 29 4.39 10.06 -2.54
CA ALA A 29 3.40 10.35 -1.52
C ALA A 29 3.30 9.15 -0.58
N ARG A 30 3.34 9.41 0.73
CA ARG A 30 2.99 8.42 1.74
C ARG A 30 1.53 8.62 2.11
N ILE A 31 0.71 7.62 1.85
CA ILE A 31 -0.75 7.69 1.99
C ILE A 31 -1.30 6.60 2.92
N LEU A 32 -2.46 6.87 3.49
CA LEU A 32 -3.26 5.95 4.31
C LEU A 32 -4.72 6.02 3.85
N TRP A 33 -5.37 4.88 3.64
CA TRP A 33 -6.81 4.81 3.40
C TRP A 33 -7.44 3.71 4.25
N ILE A 34 -8.77 3.72 4.32
CA ILE A 34 -9.54 2.72 5.05
C ILE A 34 -10.38 1.97 4.02
N GLU A 35 -10.22 0.65 3.98
CA GLU A 35 -11.07 -0.25 3.22
C GLU A 35 -12.21 -0.71 4.13
N MET A 36 -13.44 -0.54 3.66
CA MET A 36 -14.65 -1.05 4.32
C MET A 36 -14.98 -2.41 3.72
N ASN A 37 -14.82 -3.46 4.50
CA ASN A 37 -15.22 -4.81 4.16
C ASN A 37 -16.51 -5.17 4.93
N PRO A 38 -17.29 -6.17 4.47
CA PRO A 38 -18.47 -6.64 5.18
C PRO A 38 -18.18 -7.03 6.65
N ASP A 39 -16.97 -7.50 6.92
CA ASP A 39 -16.53 -7.97 8.24
C ASP A 39 -15.86 -6.87 9.10
N GLY A 40 -15.74 -5.63 8.58
CA GLY A 40 -15.19 -4.49 9.34
C GLY A 40 -14.30 -3.55 8.53
N TYR A 41 -13.45 -2.80 9.24
CA TYR A 41 -12.58 -1.76 8.67
C TYR A 41 -11.13 -2.22 8.66
N THR A 42 -10.46 -2.11 7.51
CA THR A 42 -9.02 -2.39 7.38
C THR A 42 -8.28 -1.12 6.97
N GLY A 43 -7.37 -0.65 7.83
CA GLY A 43 -6.46 0.43 7.47
C GLY A 43 -5.38 -0.08 6.52
N ARG A 44 -5.19 0.62 5.40
CA ARG A 44 -4.15 0.35 4.41
C ARG A 44 -3.25 1.56 4.27
N HIS A 45 -1.98 1.31 3.98
CA HIS A 45 -0.99 2.36 3.75
C HIS A 45 -0.11 1.99 2.57
N ALA A 46 0.39 2.99 1.86
CA ALA A 46 1.31 2.80 0.75
C ALA A 46 2.24 4.00 0.58
N ARG A 47 3.32 3.77 -0.15
CA ARG A 47 4.10 4.84 -0.79
C ARG A 47 3.88 4.74 -2.27
N VAL A 48 3.46 5.84 -2.88
CA VAL A 48 3.08 5.86 -4.29
C VAL A 48 3.78 7.00 -5.01
N PRO A 49 4.06 6.90 -6.31
CA PRO A 49 4.54 8.02 -7.09
C PRO A 49 3.61 9.22 -6.93
N GLY A 50 4.17 10.43 -6.81
CA GLY A 50 3.35 11.64 -6.63
C GLY A 50 2.38 11.90 -7.78
N ALA A 51 2.63 11.31 -8.95
CA ALA A 51 1.72 11.37 -10.10
C ALA A 51 0.44 10.54 -9.93
N GLU A 52 0.39 9.62 -8.96
CA GLU A 52 -0.78 8.75 -8.70
C GLU A 52 -1.77 9.36 -7.71
N VAL A 53 -1.40 10.48 -7.10
CA VAL A 53 -2.26 11.22 -6.17
C VAL A 53 -2.64 12.56 -6.74
N ALA A 54 -3.92 12.93 -6.59
CA ALA A 54 -4.42 14.23 -7.00
C ALA A 54 -4.87 15.05 -5.78
N PRO A 55 -4.59 16.36 -5.75
CA PRO A 55 -5.08 17.22 -4.68
C PRO A 55 -6.60 17.38 -4.77
N ILE A 56 -7.25 17.41 -3.61
CA ILE A 56 -8.66 17.74 -3.46
C ILE A 56 -8.77 19.24 -3.17
N PRO A 57 -9.58 20.00 -3.91
CA PRO A 57 -9.75 21.44 -3.68
C PRO A 57 -10.19 21.77 -2.25
N GLY A 58 -9.67 22.87 -1.70
CA GLY A 58 -10.02 23.35 -0.36
C GLY A 58 -9.25 22.71 0.80
N GLN A 59 -8.37 21.74 0.52
CA GLN A 59 -7.46 21.16 1.52
C GLN A 59 -6.17 21.99 1.66
N ASP A 60 -5.66 22.11 2.89
CA ASP A 60 -4.36 22.75 3.16
C ASP A 60 -3.22 21.72 3.15
N TYR A 61 -2.39 21.79 2.12
CA TYR A 61 -1.22 20.92 1.94
C TYR A 61 0.09 21.53 2.46
N SER A 62 0.07 22.78 2.94
CA SER A 62 1.29 23.50 3.36
C SER A 62 1.99 22.82 4.54
N LYS A 63 1.22 22.13 5.39
CA LYS A 63 1.69 21.44 6.59
C LYS A 63 2.09 19.99 6.36
N VAL A 64 2.01 19.49 5.14
CA VAL A 64 2.39 18.11 4.83
C VAL A 64 3.92 17.98 4.96
N PRO A 65 4.42 17.09 5.83
CA PRO A 65 5.85 16.89 6.01
C PRO A 65 6.54 16.51 4.70
N ARG A 66 7.73 17.05 4.46
CA ARG A 66 8.56 16.72 3.30
C ARG A 66 9.88 16.14 3.77
N HIS A 67 10.14 14.88 3.44
CA HIS A 67 11.34 14.15 3.83
C HIS A 67 12.20 13.83 2.60
N ARG A 68 13.52 13.76 2.80
CA ARG A 68 14.45 13.24 1.79
C ARG A 68 14.92 11.87 2.25
N LEU A 69 14.73 10.85 1.42
CA LEU A 69 15.22 9.50 1.71
C LEU A 69 16.70 9.40 1.32
N ALA A 70 17.48 8.66 2.11
CA ALA A 70 18.87 8.39 1.82
C ALA A 70 18.99 7.32 0.72
N ALA A 71 20.11 7.33 -0.01
CA ALA A 71 20.38 6.42 -1.14
C ALA A 71 20.30 4.92 -0.80
N GLY A 72 20.35 4.55 0.49
CA GLY A 72 20.24 3.17 0.96
C GLY A 72 18.86 2.77 1.50
N THR A 73 17.92 3.71 1.62
CA THR A 73 16.56 3.40 2.08
C THR A 73 15.76 2.87 0.89
N ARG A 74 15.62 1.54 0.76
CA ARG A 74 14.62 0.98 -0.17
C ARG A 74 13.27 1.60 0.16
N PRO A 75 12.48 2.05 -0.84
CA PRO A 75 11.12 2.49 -0.57
C PRO A 75 10.39 1.28 0.03
N PRO A 76 9.86 1.36 1.26
CA PRO A 76 8.97 0.34 1.76
C PRO A 76 7.66 0.53 1.02
N SER A 77 7.44 -0.42 0.14
CA SER A 77 6.14 -0.83 -0.34
C SER A 77 5.49 0.03 -1.42
N ASP A 78 5.63 -0.47 -2.64
CA ASP A 78 4.90 -0.10 -3.85
C ASP A 78 3.72 -1.09 -4.04
N PRO A 79 2.46 -0.65 -3.83
CA PRO A 79 1.29 -1.51 -3.98
C PRO A 79 0.99 -1.90 -5.43
N THR A 80 1.76 -1.44 -6.41
CA THR A 80 1.71 -1.92 -7.79
C THR A 80 2.79 -2.95 -8.11
N ASP A 81 3.81 -3.10 -7.25
CA ASP A 81 4.85 -4.11 -7.39
C ASP A 81 4.38 -5.45 -6.77
N PRO A 82 4.12 -6.50 -7.55
CA PRO A 82 3.74 -7.81 -7.00
C PRO A 82 4.82 -8.44 -6.12
N ARG A 83 6.05 -7.90 -6.11
CA ARG A 83 7.16 -8.33 -5.26
C ARG A 83 7.25 -7.55 -3.94
N ASP A 84 6.35 -6.60 -3.73
CA ASP A 84 6.29 -5.81 -2.50
C ASP A 84 5.99 -6.70 -1.28
N PRO A 85 6.74 -6.58 -0.17
CA PRO A 85 6.39 -7.21 1.10
C PRO A 85 4.94 -6.96 1.58
N CYS A 86 4.28 -5.87 1.19
CA CYS A 86 2.86 -5.61 1.51
C CYS A 86 1.88 -6.50 0.73
N HIS A 87 2.27 -7.01 -0.45
CA HIS A 87 1.51 -8.02 -1.21
C HIS A 87 1.78 -9.44 -0.74
N ARG A 88 2.73 -9.62 0.19
CA ARG A 88 3.04 -10.94 0.74
C ARG A 88 1.89 -11.32 1.68
N PRO A 89 1.19 -12.45 1.43
CA PRO A 89 0.17 -12.92 2.35
C PRO A 89 0.77 -13.06 3.75
N SER A 90 -0.02 -12.68 4.76
CA SER A 90 0.35 -12.84 6.15
C SER A 90 0.70 -14.31 6.44
N PRO A 91 1.51 -14.60 7.48
CA PRO A 91 1.81 -15.99 7.84
C PRO A 91 0.54 -16.84 8.04
N GLN A 92 -0.52 -16.26 8.59
CA GLN A 92 -1.82 -16.91 8.77
C GLN A 92 -2.53 -17.20 7.45
N GLU A 93 -2.57 -16.26 6.51
CA GLU A 93 -3.13 -16.49 5.17
C GLU A 93 -2.35 -17.55 4.39
N ARG A 94 -1.02 -17.61 4.55
CA ARG A 94 -0.21 -18.68 3.94
C ARG A 94 -0.56 -20.04 4.49
N TYR A 95 -0.72 -20.16 5.81
CA TYR A 95 -1.13 -21.41 6.44
C TYR A 95 -2.51 -21.86 5.94
N ARG A 96 -3.46 -20.94 5.86
CA ARG A 96 -4.81 -21.21 5.35
C ARG A 96 -4.79 -21.66 3.89
N ASN A 97 -4.09 -20.94 3.01
CA ASN A 97 -3.97 -21.29 1.60
C ASN A 97 -3.25 -22.63 1.38
N ALA A 98 -2.23 -22.93 2.17
CA ALA A 98 -1.52 -24.21 2.12
C ALA A 98 -2.43 -25.37 2.56
N ALA A 99 -3.22 -25.17 3.62
CA ALA A 99 -4.19 -26.16 4.08
C ALA A 99 -5.30 -26.40 3.04
N GLU A 100 -5.84 -25.35 2.41
CA GLU A 100 -6.82 -25.48 1.34
C GLU A 100 -6.24 -26.16 0.09
N GLN A 101 -4.99 -25.88 -0.28
CA GLN A 101 -4.32 -26.60 -1.36
C GLN A 101 -4.11 -28.08 -1.03
N ALA A 102 -3.75 -28.41 0.21
CA ALA A 102 -3.59 -29.80 0.64
C ALA A 102 -4.92 -30.57 0.56
N LEU A 103 -6.03 -29.93 0.93
CA LEU A 103 -7.38 -30.51 0.81
C LEU A 103 -7.84 -30.68 -0.64
N ARG A 104 -7.32 -29.88 -1.58
CA ARG A 104 -7.61 -29.98 -3.01
C ARG A 104 -6.67 -30.92 -3.78
N ARG A 105 -5.58 -31.38 -3.17
CA ARG A 105 -4.74 -32.40 -3.79
C ARG A 105 -5.53 -33.71 -3.85
N ARG A 106 -5.68 -34.24 -5.07
CA ARG A 106 -6.13 -35.63 -5.24
C ARG A 106 -5.14 -36.54 -4.49
N PRO A 107 -5.59 -37.63 -3.86
CA PRO A 107 -4.70 -38.58 -3.22
C PRO A 107 -3.62 -39.00 -4.23
N GLU A 108 -2.36 -38.96 -3.80
CA GLU A 108 -1.25 -39.48 -4.60
C GLU A 108 -1.55 -40.94 -4.95
N PRO A 109 -1.32 -41.36 -6.21
CA PRO A 109 -1.45 -42.77 -6.54
C PRO A 109 -0.38 -43.55 -5.76
N ASP A 110 -0.84 -44.55 -4.99
CA ASP A 110 0.03 -45.56 -4.40
C ASP A 110 0.80 -46.26 -5.54
N PHE A 111 2.13 -46.12 -5.55
CA PHE A 111 3.05 -46.94 -6.33
C PHE A 111 3.65 -48.02 -5.43
#